data_AF-A0A7S9QE61-F1
#
_entry.id   AF-A0A7S9QE61-F1
#
_cell.length_a   1.000
_cell.length_b   1.000
_cell.length_c   1.000
_cell.angle_alpha   90.00
_cell.angle_beta   90.00
_cell.angle_gamma   90.00
#
_symmetry.space_group_name_H-M   'P 1'
#
loop_
_entity.id
_entity.type
_entity.pdbx_description
1 polymer ?
#
loop_
_entity_poly.entity_id
_entity_poly.type
_entity_poly.pdbx_seq_one_letter_code
_entity_poly.pdbx_strand_id
1 'polypeptide(L)'
;MMRAALFVASVFLIATPAQAQDCADGERAFSHLGGTACIPASPQRIVGLHDQQVTLTLVEIGAPVVGSHGRLGDNGPFMRGVRLVHGLDFENSGIGYIGTFDAMDFEAIAALEPDLIIGREWELETRDKFEAIAPTVFIPNDVEDPLAFPRGVADAAGRLATWERMNAAFEATLERARMALPDVSGATYAKIQGWEGELNVFAGYGGLTHILGQLGLERVPLAQEMADRGVVWGEIVSPEVLSDLDADFLFDTYTIAYGDTLADPAARMAEVFPAWCEMLSACVEGRYIVLPREYAGGFSFAELNTTVHLATTHMARNLPD
;
A
#
# COMPACT_ATOMS: atom_id res chain seq x y z
N MET A 1 -0.48 -60.74 -45.59
CA MET A 1 0.52 -59.80 -45.04
C MET A 1 -0.16 -58.96 -43.96
N MET A 2 0.38 -59.05 -42.75
CA MET A 2 -0.18 -58.62 -41.46
C MET A 2 -0.45 -57.11 -41.40
N ARG A 3 -1.63 -56.69 -40.95
CA ARG A 3 -1.89 -55.33 -40.47
C ARG A 3 -1.93 -55.35 -38.94
N ALA A 4 -0.88 -54.81 -38.33
CA ALA A 4 -0.75 -54.62 -36.90
C ALA A 4 -1.66 -53.48 -36.44
N ALA A 5 -2.51 -53.73 -35.45
CA ALA A 5 -3.30 -52.72 -34.77
C ALA A 5 -2.47 -52.12 -33.63
N LEU A 6 -2.16 -50.81 -33.71
CA LEU A 6 -1.60 -50.06 -32.59
C LEU A 6 -2.70 -49.82 -31.56
N PHE A 7 -2.53 -50.37 -30.36
CA PHE A 7 -3.27 -49.96 -29.16
C PHE A 7 -2.57 -48.72 -28.58
N VAL A 8 -3.25 -47.57 -28.62
CA VAL A 8 -2.85 -46.38 -27.87
C VAL A 8 -3.35 -46.57 -26.43
N ALA A 9 -2.43 -46.78 -25.50
CA ALA A 9 -2.74 -46.80 -24.07
C ALA A 9 -2.87 -45.37 -23.57
N SER A 10 -4.11 -44.93 -23.35
CA SER A 10 -4.41 -43.64 -22.72
C SER A 10 -3.99 -43.70 -21.24
N VAL A 11 -2.91 -43.00 -20.90
CA VAL A 11 -2.52 -42.73 -19.52
C VAL A 11 -3.49 -41.69 -18.95
N PHE A 12 -4.46 -42.14 -18.14
CA PHE A 12 -5.25 -41.25 -17.31
C PHE A 12 -4.34 -40.71 -16.19
N LEU A 13 -3.92 -39.44 -16.30
CA LEU A 13 -3.44 -38.71 -15.13
C LEU A 13 -4.62 -38.62 -14.15
N ILE A 14 -4.51 -39.34 -13.05
CA ILE A 14 -5.38 -39.16 -11.89
C ILE A 14 -4.98 -37.81 -11.28
N ALA A 15 -5.69 -36.74 -11.65
CA ALA A 15 -5.65 -35.50 -10.90
C ALA A 15 -6.28 -35.80 -9.53
N THR A 16 -5.44 -35.96 -8.51
CA THR A 16 -5.91 -35.95 -7.12
C THR A 16 -6.55 -34.59 -6.87
N PRO A 17 -7.85 -34.52 -6.53
CA PRO A 17 -8.45 -33.27 -6.11
C PRO A 17 -7.67 -32.77 -4.91
N ALA A 18 -7.21 -31.52 -4.96
CA ALA A 18 -6.70 -30.83 -3.78
C ALA A 18 -7.71 -31.05 -2.65
N GLN A 19 -7.27 -31.64 -1.53
CA GLN A 19 -8.15 -31.86 -0.39
C GLN A 19 -8.66 -30.49 0.05
N ALA A 20 -9.93 -30.21 -0.21
CA ALA A 20 -10.63 -29.11 0.44
C ALA A 20 -10.57 -29.41 1.94
N GLN A 21 -10.01 -28.49 2.71
CA GLN A 21 -10.01 -28.59 4.16
C GLN A 21 -11.46 -28.50 4.64
N ASP A 22 -11.95 -29.55 5.30
CA ASP A 22 -13.31 -29.57 5.85
C ASP A 22 -13.38 -28.60 7.04
N CYS A 23 -13.88 -27.39 6.80
CA CYS A 23 -14.14 -26.38 7.83
C CYS A 23 -15.52 -26.59 8.46
N ALA A 24 -15.72 -26.08 9.69
CA ALA A 24 -17.00 -26.21 10.37
C ALA A 24 -18.11 -25.38 9.70
N ASP A 25 -19.37 -25.68 10.02
CA ASP A 25 -20.51 -24.89 9.54
C ASP A 25 -20.36 -23.42 9.94
N GLY A 26 -20.45 -22.52 8.95
CA GLY A 26 -20.26 -21.07 9.15
C GLY A 26 -18.81 -20.60 9.00
N GLU A 27 -17.88 -21.51 8.74
CA GLU A 27 -16.49 -21.20 8.39
C GLU A 27 -16.21 -21.46 6.91
N ARG A 28 -15.06 -20.98 6.45
CA ARG A 28 -14.52 -21.27 5.12
C ARG A 28 -13.01 -21.41 5.19
N ALA A 29 -12.46 -22.24 4.31
CA ALA A 29 -11.01 -22.33 4.14
C ALA A 29 -10.49 -21.03 3.51
N PHE A 30 -9.36 -20.54 4.02
CA PHE A 30 -8.65 -19.36 3.52
C PHE A 30 -7.16 -19.65 3.45
N SER A 31 -6.57 -19.46 2.27
CA SER A 31 -5.13 -19.62 2.06
C SER A 31 -4.39 -18.32 2.29
N HIS A 32 -3.30 -18.38 3.04
CA HIS A 32 -2.48 -17.25 3.44
C HIS A 32 -1.02 -17.68 3.62
N LEU A 33 -0.11 -16.77 4.02
CA LEU A 33 1.32 -17.09 4.15
C LEU A 33 1.64 -18.22 5.16
N GLY A 34 0.74 -18.47 6.12
CA GLY A 34 0.91 -19.52 7.14
C GLY A 34 0.37 -20.90 6.72
N GLY A 35 -0.20 -21.02 5.52
CA GLY A 35 -0.89 -22.22 5.04
C GLY A 35 -2.38 -21.95 4.78
N THR A 36 -3.22 -22.91 5.15
CA THR A 36 -4.68 -22.78 5.05
C THR A 36 -5.30 -22.82 6.45
N ALA A 37 -6.16 -21.85 6.74
CA ALA A 37 -6.91 -21.76 8.00
C ALA A 37 -8.42 -21.80 7.71
N CYS A 38 -9.19 -22.37 8.63
CA CYS A 38 -10.64 -22.18 8.64
C CYS A 38 -10.94 -20.88 9.39
N ILE A 39 -11.56 -19.92 8.70
CA ILE A 39 -11.95 -18.62 9.26
C ILE A 39 -13.47 -18.45 9.19
N PRO A 40 -14.09 -17.63 10.05
CA PRO A 40 -15.52 -17.35 9.95
C PRO A 40 -15.88 -16.82 8.56
N ALA A 41 -16.97 -17.31 7.96
CA ALA A 41 -17.46 -16.79 6.69
C ALA A 41 -17.95 -15.33 6.80
N SER A 42 -18.34 -14.91 8.01
CA SER A 42 -18.72 -13.53 8.34
C SER A 42 -18.15 -13.13 9.71
N PRO A 43 -16.86 -12.75 9.80
CA PRO A 43 -16.24 -12.33 11.05
C PRO A 43 -16.96 -11.12 11.68
N GLN A 44 -17.11 -11.13 13.00
CA GLN A 44 -17.82 -10.13 13.80
C GLN A 44 -16.89 -9.37 14.76
N ARG A 45 -15.68 -9.87 15.03
CA ARG A 45 -14.72 -9.29 15.98
C ARG A 45 -13.31 -9.45 15.43
N ILE A 46 -12.90 -8.49 14.61
CA ILE A 46 -11.61 -8.55 13.90
C ILE A 46 -10.55 -7.75 14.66
N VAL A 47 -9.39 -8.36 14.87
CA VAL A 47 -8.17 -7.68 15.30
C VAL A 47 -7.22 -7.52 14.12
N GLY A 48 -6.80 -6.28 13.84
CA GLY A 48 -5.82 -5.97 12.81
C GLY A 48 -4.43 -5.72 13.40
N LEU A 49 -3.43 -6.47 12.96
CA LEU A 49 -2.06 -6.37 13.51
C LEU A 49 -1.21 -5.26 12.85
N HIS A 50 -1.77 -4.50 11.89
CA HIS A 50 -1.10 -3.34 11.28
C HIS A 50 -2.03 -2.12 11.08
N ASP A 51 -1.80 -0.99 11.76
CA ASP A 51 -2.68 0.17 11.90
C ASP A 51 -2.90 0.86 10.55
N GLN A 52 -1.85 0.94 9.73
CA GLN A 52 -1.89 1.66 8.47
C GLN A 52 -2.29 0.83 7.25
N GLN A 53 -2.29 -0.49 7.36
CA GLN A 53 -2.49 -1.33 6.17
C GLN A 53 -3.55 -2.41 6.39
N VAL A 54 -3.58 -3.04 7.58
CA VAL A 54 -4.63 -3.99 7.89
C VAL A 54 -5.82 -3.22 8.47
N THR A 55 -5.64 -2.53 9.60
CA THR A 55 -6.73 -1.83 10.28
C THR A 55 -7.29 -0.70 9.44
N LEU A 56 -6.45 0.10 8.77
CA LEU A 56 -6.94 1.13 7.85
C LEU A 56 -7.87 0.55 6.78
N THR A 57 -7.48 -0.53 6.11
CA THR A 57 -8.34 -1.22 5.14
C THR A 57 -9.62 -1.77 5.77
N LEU A 58 -9.53 -2.38 6.96
CA LEU A 58 -10.70 -2.90 7.67
C LEU A 58 -11.70 -1.80 8.04
N VAL A 59 -11.21 -0.65 8.53
CA VAL A 59 -12.04 0.53 8.83
C VAL A 59 -12.68 1.07 7.56
N GLU A 60 -11.90 1.20 6.49
CA GLU A 60 -12.36 1.74 5.21
C GLU A 60 -13.49 0.90 4.59
N ILE A 61 -13.40 -0.44 4.67
CA ILE A 61 -14.44 -1.36 4.14
C ILE A 61 -15.59 -1.61 5.13
N GLY A 62 -15.59 -0.94 6.29
CA GLY A 62 -16.63 -1.07 7.32
C GLY A 62 -16.67 -2.46 7.97
N ALA A 63 -15.51 -3.09 8.18
CA ALA A 63 -15.39 -4.34 8.91
C ALA A 63 -15.51 -4.10 10.43
N PRO A 64 -15.98 -5.09 11.21
CA PRO A 64 -16.19 -4.94 12.65
C PRO A 64 -14.87 -5.11 13.42
N VAL A 65 -14.05 -4.05 13.42
CA VAL A 65 -12.76 -4.03 14.11
C VAL A 65 -12.96 -3.82 15.60
N VAL A 66 -12.38 -4.71 16.41
CA VAL A 66 -12.40 -4.60 17.88
C VAL A 66 -11.01 -4.29 18.47
N GLY A 67 -9.95 -4.51 17.71
CA GLY A 67 -8.58 -4.21 18.16
C GLY A 67 -7.65 -3.85 17.01
N SER A 68 -6.68 -3.01 17.32
CA SER A 68 -5.61 -2.64 16.41
C SER A 68 -4.33 -2.39 17.18
N HIS A 69 -3.20 -2.81 16.61
CA HIS A 69 -1.92 -2.34 17.12
C HIS A 69 -1.80 -0.83 16.84
N GLY A 70 -0.93 -0.15 17.56
CA GLY A 70 -0.74 1.28 17.37
C GLY A 70 0.70 1.70 17.58
N ARG A 71 0.87 3.00 17.75
CA ARG A 71 2.13 3.64 18.10
C ARG A 71 1.97 4.41 19.40
N LEU A 72 3.07 4.65 20.10
CA LEU A 72 3.08 5.53 21.25
C LEU A 72 3.52 6.92 20.82
N GLY A 73 2.73 7.94 21.18
CA GLY A 73 3.08 9.34 21.06
C GLY A 73 2.92 10.05 22.40
N ASP A 74 3.14 11.37 22.41
CA ASP A 74 3.12 12.18 23.64
C ASP A 74 1.78 12.12 24.40
N ASN A 75 0.68 11.93 23.67
CA ASN A 75 -0.69 11.86 24.21
C ASN A 75 -1.18 10.41 24.42
N GLY A 76 -0.30 9.42 24.35
CA GLY A 76 -0.64 8.01 24.50
C GLY A 76 -0.69 7.24 23.18
N PRO A 77 -1.33 6.06 23.17
CA PRO A 77 -1.38 5.21 21.99
C PRO A 77 -2.25 5.84 20.89
N PHE A 78 -1.85 5.65 19.64
CA PHE A 78 -2.63 6.10 18.48
C PHE A 78 -2.49 5.18 17.26
N MET A 79 -3.52 5.13 16.43
CA MET A 79 -3.50 4.51 15.10
C MET A 79 -3.08 5.55 14.06
N ARG A 80 -1.84 5.53 13.59
CA ARG A 80 -1.28 6.55 12.68
C ARG A 80 -2.11 6.71 11.41
N GLY A 81 -2.31 5.62 10.66
CA GLY A 81 -2.98 5.66 9.37
C GLY A 81 -4.47 5.97 9.51
N VAL A 82 -5.14 5.28 10.42
CA VAL A 82 -6.58 5.45 10.68
C VAL A 82 -6.91 6.87 11.14
N ARG A 83 -6.14 7.43 12.07
CA ARG A 83 -6.37 8.80 12.59
C ARG A 83 -6.22 9.84 11.49
N LEU A 84 -5.18 9.70 10.70
CA LEU A 84 -4.83 10.64 9.65
C LEU A 84 -5.85 10.64 8.50
N VAL A 85 -6.29 9.45 8.08
CA VAL A 85 -7.15 9.29 6.90
C VAL A 85 -8.64 9.43 7.26
N HIS A 86 -9.05 8.95 8.44
CA HIS A 86 -10.46 8.92 8.83
C HIS A 86 -10.80 9.72 10.09
N GLY A 87 -9.82 10.34 10.77
CA GLY A 87 -10.05 11.06 12.02
C GLY A 87 -10.40 10.16 13.21
N LEU A 88 -10.21 8.84 13.07
CA LEU A 88 -10.54 7.85 14.08
C LEU A 88 -9.29 7.38 14.82
N ASP A 89 -9.39 7.26 16.14
CA ASP A 89 -8.32 6.76 17.00
C ASP A 89 -8.90 5.91 18.14
N PHE A 90 -8.06 5.33 19.01
CA PHE A 90 -8.52 4.46 20.10
C PHE A 90 -9.56 5.14 21.01
N GLU A 91 -9.40 6.45 21.27
CA GLU A 91 -10.29 7.21 22.16
C GLU A 91 -11.71 7.45 21.60
N ASN A 92 -11.91 7.36 20.28
CA ASN A 92 -13.17 7.76 19.64
C ASN A 92 -13.77 6.70 18.69
N SER A 93 -13.11 5.55 18.53
CA SER A 93 -13.54 4.49 17.61
C SER A 93 -14.14 3.27 18.31
N GLY A 94 -13.87 3.07 19.60
CA GLY A 94 -14.20 1.82 20.31
C GLY A 94 -13.27 0.64 19.98
N ILE A 95 -12.20 0.88 19.21
CA ILE A 95 -11.14 -0.09 18.92
C ILE A 95 -10.21 -0.15 20.13
N GLY A 96 -9.88 -1.36 20.59
CA GLY A 96 -8.91 -1.59 21.66
C GLY A 96 -7.46 -1.47 21.17
N TYR A 97 -6.61 -0.85 21.98
CA TYR A 97 -5.16 -0.84 21.76
C TYR A 97 -4.55 -2.17 22.20
N ILE A 98 -3.81 -2.83 21.31
CA ILE A 98 -3.20 -4.15 21.55
C ILE A 98 -1.67 -4.12 21.62
N GLY A 99 -1.07 -2.93 21.79
CA GLY A 99 0.38 -2.77 21.86
C GLY A 99 1.02 -2.20 20.58
N THR A 100 2.35 -2.11 20.59
CA THR A 100 3.16 -1.65 19.45
C THR A 100 3.66 -2.84 18.63
N PHE A 101 4.26 -2.53 17.47
CA PHE A 101 4.88 -3.54 16.60
C PHE A 101 5.89 -4.44 17.34
N ASP A 102 6.72 -3.86 18.19
CA ASP A 102 7.79 -4.52 18.94
C ASP A 102 7.36 -5.03 20.33
N ALA A 103 6.16 -4.64 20.80
CA ALA A 103 5.63 -5.00 22.10
C ALA A 103 4.11 -5.24 22.01
N MET A 104 3.73 -6.28 21.28
CA MET A 104 2.34 -6.73 21.17
C MET A 104 1.84 -7.30 22.50
N ASP A 105 0.66 -6.88 22.94
CA ASP A 105 0.00 -7.33 24.17
C ASP A 105 -1.01 -8.44 23.86
N PHE A 106 -0.57 -9.69 23.97
CA PHE A 106 -1.40 -10.86 23.70
C PHE A 106 -2.56 -11.03 24.70
N GLU A 107 -2.42 -10.55 25.93
CA GLU A 107 -3.51 -10.58 26.92
C GLU A 107 -4.60 -9.58 26.54
N ALA A 108 -4.21 -8.38 26.07
CA ALA A 108 -5.15 -7.41 25.53
C ALA A 108 -5.88 -7.93 24.30
N ILE A 109 -5.20 -8.63 23.38
CA ILE A 109 -5.84 -9.27 22.22
C ILE A 109 -6.84 -10.32 22.68
N ALA A 110 -6.46 -11.21 23.61
CA ALA A 110 -7.36 -12.25 24.12
C ALA A 110 -8.59 -11.67 24.84
N ALA A 111 -8.41 -10.59 25.60
CA ALA A 111 -9.50 -9.90 26.30
C ALA A 111 -10.52 -9.25 25.35
N LEU A 112 -10.13 -8.98 24.09
CA LEU A 112 -11.05 -8.52 23.05
C LEU A 112 -11.87 -9.65 22.43
N GLU A 113 -11.62 -10.91 22.78
CA GLU A 113 -12.36 -12.09 22.27
C GLU A 113 -12.56 -12.03 20.74
N PRO A 114 -11.48 -11.90 19.93
CA PRO A 114 -11.62 -11.85 18.48
C PRO A 114 -12.09 -13.18 17.91
N ASP A 115 -12.82 -13.12 16.79
CA ASP A 115 -13.14 -14.30 15.98
C ASP A 115 -12.27 -14.41 14.72
N LEU A 116 -11.46 -13.38 14.44
CA LEU A 116 -10.45 -13.38 13.39
C LEU A 116 -9.32 -12.39 13.72
N ILE A 117 -8.08 -12.82 13.52
CA ILE A 117 -6.89 -11.95 13.57
C ILE A 117 -6.27 -11.89 12.17
N ILE A 118 -5.95 -10.67 11.70
CA ILE A 118 -5.34 -10.45 10.39
C ILE A 118 -4.01 -9.71 10.55
N GLY A 119 -2.93 -10.27 10.00
CA GLY A 119 -1.59 -9.69 10.02
C GLY A 119 -0.89 -9.68 8.65
N ARG A 120 0.39 -9.29 8.64
CA ARG A 120 1.29 -9.33 7.47
C ARG A 120 2.35 -10.42 7.68
N GLU A 121 3.34 -10.46 6.80
CA GLU A 121 4.39 -11.47 6.78
C GLU A 121 5.28 -11.51 8.04
N TRP A 122 5.72 -10.38 8.60
CA TRP A 122 6.68 -10.43 9.72
C TRP A 122 6.05 -10.92 11.03
N GLU A 123 4.73 -10.94 11.18
CA GLU A 123 4.10 -11.54 12.36
C GLU A 123 4.13 -13.08 12.33
N LEU A 124 4.50 -13.70 11.20
CA LEU A 124 4.55 -15.16 11.04
C LEU A 124 5.46 -15.84 12.05
N GLU A 125 6.58 -15.22 12.43
CA GLU A 125 7.51 -15.78 13.42
C GLU A 125 6.86 -15.98 14.80
N THR A 126 5.81 -15.21 15.09
CA THR A 126 5.06 -15.26 16.34
C THR A 126 3.65 -15.83 16.20
N ARG A 127 3.33 -16.46 15.05
CA ARG A 127 1.99 -16.91 14.70
C ARG A 127 1.33 -17.78 15.76
N ASP A 128 2.08 -18.69 16.39
CA ASP A 128 1.54 -19.66 17.35
C ASP A 128 0.84 -18.96 18.54
N LYS A 129 1.29 -17.75 18.90
CA LYS A 129 0.66 -16.95 19.96
C LYS A 129 -0.68 -16.36 19.53
N PHE A 130 -0.80 -15.94 18.28
CA PHE A 130 -2.05 -15.41 17.73
C PHE A 130 -3.06 -16.53 17.46
N GLU A 131 -2.59 -17.64 16.89
CA GLU A 131 -3.41 -18.83 16.60
C GLU A 131 -3.96 -19.48 17.88
N ALA A 132 -3.27 -19.32 19.02
CA ALA A 132 -3.79 -19.73 20.33
C ALA A 132 -4.97 -18.88 20.83
N ILE A 133 -5.20 -17.68 20.25
CA ILE A 133 -6.28 -16.76 20.64
C ILE A 133 -7.49 -16.93 19.71
N ALA A 134 -7.27 -16.88 18.39
CA ALA A 134 -8.33 -16.97 17.38
C ALA A 134 -7.76 -17.42 16.02
N PRO A 135 -8.62 -17.84 15.05
CA PRO A 135 -8.19 -18.03 13.68
C PRO A 135 -7.39 -16.83 13.17
N THR A 136 -6.18 -17.08 12.69
CA THR A 136 -5.23 -16.03 12.32
C THR A 136 -4.78 -16.22 10.88
N VAL A 137 -4.81 -15.15 10.09
CA VAL A 137 -4.35 -15.15 8.70
C VAL A 137 -3.34 -14.03 8.47
N PHE A 138 -2.36 -14.31 7.60
CA PHE A 138 -1.26 -13.40 7.27
C PHE A 138 -1.26 -13.14 5.77
N ILE A 139 -1.65 -11.93 5.39
CA ILE A 139 -1.89 -11.59 3.99
C ILE A 139 -0.55 -11.28 3.30
N PRO A 140 -0.23 -11.93 2.17
CA PRO A 140 0.97 -11.62 1.40
C PRO A 140 0.89 -10.24 0.76
N ASN A 141 2.02 -9.57 0.66
CA ASN A 141 2.17 -8.46 -0.28
C ASN A 141 2.44 -9.00 -1.68
N ASP A 142 2.03 -8.22 -2.68
CA ASP A 142 2.38 -8.45 -4.08
C ASP A 142 3.02 -7.17 -4.61
N VAL A 143 4.21 -7.30 -5.20
CA VAL A 143 5.00 -6.18 -5.70
C VAL A 143 4.48 -5.73 -7.07
N GLU A 144 3.88 -6.65 -7.83
CA GLU A 144 3.29 -6.40 -9.16
C GLU A 144 1.85 -5.89 -9.04
N ASP A 145 1.09 -6.38 -8.05
CA ASP A 145 -0.25 -5.90 -7.71
C ASP A 145 -0.33 -5.36 -6.27
N PRO A 146 0.02 -4.09 -6.04
CA PRO A 146 -0.06 -3.49 -4.71
C PRO A 146 -1.45 -3.50 -4.07
N LEU A 147 -2.52 -3.64 -4.87
CA LEU A 147 -3.90 -3.73 -4.38
C LEU A 147 -4.29 -5.16 -3.96
N ALA A 148 -3.48 -6.17 -4.27
CA ALA A 148 -3.71 -7.54 -3.83
C ALA A 148 -3.73 -7.68 -2.30
N PHE A 149 -2.88 -6.93 -1.59
CA PHE A 149 -2.87 -6.93 -0.12
C PHE A 149 -4.18 -6.42 0.49
N PRO A 150 -4.65 -5.18 0.24
CA PRO A 150 -5.92 -4.71 0.80
C PRO A 150 -7.11 -5.54 0.30
N ARG A 151 -7.05 -6.09 -0.91
CA ARG A 151 -8.04 -7.06 -1.42
C ARG A 151 -8.07 -8.34 -0.58
N GLY A 152 -6.92 -8.90 -0.23
CA GLY A 152 -6.80 -10.09 0.62
C GLY A 152 -7.30 -9.85 2.04
N VAL A 153 -7.01 -8.67 2.61
CA VAL A 153 -7.58 -8.23 3.91
C VAL A 153 -9.11 -8.18 3.82
N ALA A 154 -9.66 -7.61 2.74
CA ALA A 154 -11.10 -7.50 2.55
C ALA A 154 -11.78 -8.86 2.33
N ASP A 155 -11.12 -9.78 1.61
CA ASP A 155 -11.58 -11.17 1.48
C ASP A 155 -11.63 -11.81 2.88
N ALA A 156 -10.51 -11.87 3.60
CA ALA A 156 -10.45 -12.44 4.95
C ALA A 156 -11.56 -11.89 5.88
N ALA A 157 -11.81 -10.59 5.83
CA ALA A 157 -12.84 -9.91 6.62
C ALA A 157 -14.30 -10.17 6.17
N GLY A 158 -14.54 -10.93 5.09
CA GLY A 158 -15.87 -11.16 4.54
C GLY A 158 -16.49 -9.87 3.96
N ARG A 159 -15.65 -9.01 3.37
CA ARG A 159 -16.01 -7.70 2.82
C ARG A 159 -15.50 -7.47 1.39
N LEU A 160 -15.08 -8.53 0.69
CA LEU A 160 -14.57 -8.45 -0.68
C LEU A 160 -15.51 -7.69 -1.64
N ALA A 161 -16.81 -7.95 -1.58
CA ALA A 161 -17.78 -7.25 -2.44
C ALA A 161 -17.83 -5.73 -2.19
N THR A 162 -17.58 -5.27 -0.96
CA THR A 162 -17.47 -3.84 -0.64
C THR A 162 -16.18 -3.28 -1.22
N TRP A 163 -15.07 -3.96 -1.02
CA TRP A 163 -13.77 -3.57 -1.56
C TRP A 163 -13.81 -3.47 -3.10
N GLU A 164 -14.37 -4.46 -3.80
CA GLU A 164 -14.47 -4.45 -5.27
C GLU A 164 -15.32 -3.29 -5.80
N ARG A 165 -16.35 -2.85 -5.07
CA ARG A 165 -17.10 -1.64 -5.44
C ARG A 165 -16.28 -0.37 -5.28
N MET A 166 -15.47 -0.28 -4.21
CA MET A 166 -14.59 0.86 -3.98
C MET A 166 -13.47 0.90 -5.02
N ASN A 167 -12.93 -0.28 -5.37
CA ASN A 167 -11.96 -0.43 -6.45
C ASN A 167 -12.52 0.04 -7.79
N ALA A 168 -13.72 -0.41 -8.16
CA ALA A 168 -14.37 0.04 -9.39
C ALA A 168 -14.61 1.56 -9.41
N ALA A 169 -14.91 2.17 -8.27
CA ALA A 169 -15.04 3.62 -8.17
C ALA A 169 -13.70 4.35 -8.34
N PHE A 170 -12.62 3.79 -7.78
CA PHE A 170 -11.25 4.29 -7.96
C PHE A 170 -10.79 4.16 -9.41
N GLU A 171 -11.02 3.04 -10.09
CA GLU A 171 -10.73 2.87 -11.51
C GLU A 171 -11.46 3.91 -12.37
N ALA A 172 -12.73 4.21 -12.04
CA ALA A 172 -13.45 5.29 -12.70
C ALA A 172 -12.84 6.67 -12.42
N THR A 173 -12.23 6.90 -11.24
CA THR A 173 -11.46 8.12 -10.94
C THR A 173 -10.20 8.20 -11.80
N LEU A 174 -9.44 7.11 -11.93
CA LEU A 174 -8.28 7.05 -12.81
C LEU A 174 -8.66 7.35 -14.26
N GLU A 175 -9.77 6.79 -14.75
CA GLU A 175 -10.21 7.06 -16.12
C GLU A 175 -10.58 8.53 -16.34
N ARG A 176 -11.26 9.17 -15.39
CA ARG A 176 -11.51 10.62 -15.44
C ARG A 176 -10.22 11.43 -15.43
N ALA A 177 -9.20 10.99 -14.67
CA ALA A 177 -7.90 11.64 -14.64
C ALA A 177 -7.17 11.51 -15.99
N ARG A 178 -7.20 10.34 -16.64
CA ARG A 178 -6.66 10.15 -18.01
C ARG A 178 -7.36 11.04 -19.02
N MET A 179 -8.69 11.14 -18.97
CA MET A 179 -9.46 12.04 -19.84
C MET A 179 -9.12 13.52 -19.61
N ALA A 180 -8.80 13.91 -18.37
CA ALA A 180 -8.40 15.28 -18.04
C ALA A 180 -6.95 15.60 -18.43
N LEU A 181 -6.13 14.58 -18.67
CA LEU A 181 -4.70 14.68 -18.98
C LEU A 181 -4.35 13.84 -20.23
N PRO A 182 -4.92 14.16 -21.41
CA PRO A 182 -4.74 13.33 -22.61
C PRO A 182 -3.28 13.19 -23.05
N ASP A 183 -2.44 14.17 -22.73
CA ASP A 183 -1.05 14.26 -23.20
C ASP A 183 -0.01 13.83 -22.15
N VAL A 184 -0.43 13.33 -20.97
CA VAL A 184 0.51 12.94 -19.89
C VAL A 184 1.10 11.54 -20.08
N SER A 185 0.48 10.69 -20.91
CA SER A 185 0.98 9.35 -21.18
C SER A 185 2.33 9.43 -21.90
N GLY A 186 3.34 8.75 -21.37
CA GLY A 186 4.73 8.82 -21.86
C GLY A 186 5.55 9.97 -21.28
N ALA A 187 4.94 10.88 -20.50
CA ALA A 187 5.69 11.89 -19.76
C ALA A 187 6.51 11.23 -18.66
N THR A 188 7.70 11.78 -18.41
CA THR A 188 8.64 11.28 -17.42
C THR A 188 8.39 11.91 -16.04
N TYR A 189 8.67 11.16 -14.98
CA TYR A 189 8.69 11.68 -13.62
C TYR A 189 9.91 11.23 -12.83
N ALA A 190 10.34 12.08 -11.89
CA ALA A 190 11.24 11.70 -10.82
C ALA A 190 10.59 11.99 -9.46
N LYS A 191 10.59 11.01 -8.57
CA LYS A 191 10.25 11.22 -7.16
C LYS A 191 11.55 11.38 -6.39
N ILE A 192 11.75 12.56 -5.82
CA ILE A 192 12.97 12.93 -5.09
C ILE A 192 12.63 13.38 -3.66
N GLN A 193 13.63 13.49 -2.80
CA GLN A 193 13.52 14.13 -1.49
C GLN A 193 14.89 14.51 -0.94
N GLY A 194 15.03 15.72 -0.42
CA GLY A 194 16.15 16.08 0.44
C GLY A 194 15.85 15.65 1.88
N TRP A 195 16.79 14.99 2.53
CA TRP A 195 16.68 14.66 3.95
C TRP A 195 18.04 14.69 4.62
N GLU A 196 18.21 15.53 5.64
CA GLU A 196 19.47 15.66 6.40
C GLU A 196 20.72 15.87 5.51
N GLY A 197 20.55 16.65 4.42
CA GLY A 197 21.62 16.92 3.44
C GLY A 197 21.87 15.82 2.42
N GLU A 198 21.11 14.72 2.45
CA GLU A 198 21.20 13.61 1.50
C GLU A 198 20.08 13.66 0.45
N LEU A 199 20.42 13.27 -0.78
CA LEU A 199 19.46 13.14 -1.87
C LEU A 199 18.89 11.73 -1.90
N ASN A 200 17.58 11.61 -1.69
CA ASN A 200 16.85 10.36 -1.84
C ASN A 200 16.11 10.36 -3.18
N VAL A 201 16.32 9.32 -3.98
CA VAL A 201 15.60 9.07 -5.24
C VAL A 201 14.77 7.81 -5.08
N PHE A 202 13.54 7.82 -5.60
CA PHE A 202 12.60 6.74 -5.38
C PHE A 202 12.19 6.07 -6.69
N ALA A 203 12.43 4.76 -6.75
CA ALA A 203 11.87 3.86 -7.75
C ALA A 203 10.39 3.55 -7.47
N GLY A 204 10.01 3.49 -6.19
CA GLY A 204 8.64 3.35 -5.74
C GLY A 204 8.32 4.26 -4.55
N TYR A 205 7.09 4.74 -4.51
CA TYR A 205 6.55 5.55 -3.42
C TYR A 205 5.08 5.21 -3.13
N GLY A 206 4.77 3.91 -3.08
CA GLY A 206 3.44 3.41 -2.78
C GLY A 206 2.37 3.92 -3.76
N GLY A 207 1.26 4.40 -3.21
CA GLY A 207 0.10 4.89 -3.98
C GLY A 207 0.44 5.93 -5.05
N LEU A 208 1.36 6.85 -4.78
CA LEU A 208 1.77 7.88 -5.72
C LEU A 208 2.36 7.27 -7.00
N THR A 209 3.44 6.48 -6.89
CA THR A 209 4.07 5.88 -8.07
C THR A 209 3.17 4.88 -8.76
N HIS A 210 2.29 4.20 -8.02
CA HIS A 210 1.26 3.35 -8.60
C HIS A 210 0.31 4.17 -9.49
N ILE A 211 -0.22 5.28 -8.98
CA ILE A 211 -1.11 6.19 -9.72
C ILE A 211 -0.41 6.78 -10.94
N LEU A 212 0.84 7.25 -10.82
CA LEU A 212 1.58 7.81 -11.94
C LEU A 212 1.76 6.77 -13.07
N GLY A 213 2.10 5.52 -12.70
CA GLY A 213 2.16 4.42 -13.67
C GLY A 213 0.80 4.11 -14.30
N GLN A 214 -0.29 4.12 -13.52
CA GLN A 214 -1.65 3.94 -14.05
C GLN A 214 -2.07 5.06 -15.02
N LEU A 215 -1.55 6.28 -14.83
CA LEU A 215 -1.77 7.40 -15.75
C LEU A 215 -0.84 7.35 -16.98
N GLY A 216 0.07 6.38 -17.05
CA GLY A 216 0.98 6.18 -18.17
C GLY A 216 2.27 6.99 -18.11
N LEU A 217 2.61 7.58 -16.95
CA LEU A 217 3.89 8.24 -16.79
C LEU A 217 5.02 7.22 -16.61
N GLU A 218 6.20 7.57 -17.10
CA GLU A 218 7.41 6.75 -17.06
C GLU A 218 8.39 7.29 -16.03
N ARG A 219 9.12 6.40 -15.37
CA ARG A 219 10.23 6.83 -14.49
C ARG A 219 11.36 7.40 -15.33
N VAL A 220 12.10 8.36 -14.78
CA VAL A 220 13.43 8.68 -15.30
C VAL A 220 14.34 7.44 -15.31
N PRO A 221 15.31 7.33 -16.24
CA PRO A 221 16.14 6.12 -16.40
C PRO A 221 16.82 5.64 -15.11
N LEU A 222 17.33 6.56 -14.29
CA LEU A 222 17.96 6.22 -13.02
C LEU A 222 16.98 5.48 -12.08
N ALA A 223 15.76 5.99 -11.92
CA ALA A 223 14.75 5.37 -11.07
C ALA A 223 14.21 4.06 -11.68
N GLN A 224 14.22 3.93 -13.02
CA GLN A 224 13.88 2.67 -13.69
C GLN A 224 14.96 1.60 -13.46
N GLU A 225 16.25 1.94 -13.54
CA GLU A 225 17.35 1.01 -13.23
C GLU A 225 17.26 0.50 -11.79
N MET A 226 16.94 1.40 -10.85
CA MET A 226 16.70 1.03 -9.46
C MET A 226 15.55 0.01 -9.35
N ALA A 227 14.42 0.26 -10.01
CA ALA A 227 13.30 -0.69 -10.04
C ALA A 227 13.69 -2.05 -10.63
N ASP A 228 14.43 -2.06 -11.75
CA ASP A 228 14.88 -3.28 -12.43
C ASP A 228 15.84 -4.13 -11.57
N ARG A 229 16.60 -3.47 -10.69
CA ARG A 229 17.44 -4.11 -9.65
C ARG A 229 16.64 -4.64 -8.45
N GLY A 230 15.34 -4.37 -8.38
CA GLY A 230 14.46 -4.78 -7.28
C GLY A 230 14.35 -3.77 -6.14
N VAL A 231 14.75 -2.51 -6.34
CA VAL A 231 14.51 -1.45 -5.34
C VAL A 231 13.02 -1.12 -5.30
N VAL A 232 12.38 -1.47 -4.19
CA VAL A 232 10.92 -1.24 -4.01
C VAL A 232 10.60 0.21 -3.63
N TRP A 233 11.49 0.88 -2.88
CA TRP A 233 11.32 2.26 -2.43
C TRP A 233 12.34 3.19 -3.11
N GLY A 234 13.30 3.72 -2.35
CA GLY A 234 14.32 4.61 -2.85
C GLY A 234 15.70 4.32 -2.27
N GLU A 235 16.70 4.97 -2.83
CA GLU A 235 18.10 4.92 -2.43
C GLU A 235 18.62 6.35 -2.20
N ILE A 236 19.57 6.48 -1.28
CA ILE A 236 20.37 7.69 -1.16
C ILE A 236 21.40 7.67 -2.29
N VAL A 237 21.46 8.76 -3.06
CA VAL A 237 22.36 8.91 -4.20
C VAL A 237 23.24 10.16 -4.06
N SER A 238 24.34 10.19 -4.81
CA SER A 238 25.19 11.38 -4.88
C SER A 238 24.42 12.57 -5.48
N PRO A 239 24.51 13.79 -4.95
CA PRO A 239 23.93 14.97 -5.59
C PRO A 239 24.45 15.24 -7.01
N GLU A 240 25.59 14.64 -7.40
CA GLU A 240 26.15 14.75 -8.74
C GLU A 240 25.24 14.18 -9.83
N VAL A 241 24.31 13.26 -9.48
CA VAL A 241 23.35 12.70 -10.43
C VAL A 241 22.08 13.54 -10.58
N LEU A 242 22.02 14.75 -10.01
CA LEU A 242 20.84 15.61 -10.09
C LEU A 242 20.40 15.85 -11.54
N SER A 243 21.33 16.05 -12.49
CA SER A 243 20.97 16.23 -13.91
C SER A 243 20.27 15.01 -14.52
N ASP A 244 20.53 13.81 -14.00
CA ASP A 244 19.93 12.56 -14.49
C ASP A 244 18.50 12.36 -13.95
N LEU A 245 18.05 13.26 -13.06
CA LEU A 245 16.70 13.31 -12.50
C LEU A 245 15.81 14.34 -13.18
N ASP A 246 16.31 15.04 -14.21
CA ASP A 246 15.47 15.94 -15.00
C ASP A 246 14.34 15.14 -15.67
N ALA A 247 13.12 15.67 -15.57
CA ALA A 247 11.89 14.98 -15.91
C ALA A 247 10.81 16.00 -16.30
N ASP A 248 9.73 15.53 -16.91
CA ASP A 248 8.57 16.38 -17.17
C ASP A 248 7.90 16.80 -15.84
N PHE A 249 7.87 15.91 -14.84
CA PHE A 249 7.35 16.23 -13.51
C PHE A 249 8.29 15.77 -12.39
N LEU A 250 8.51 16.64 -11.41
CA LEU A 250 9.18 16.28 -10.18
C LEU A 250 8.15 16.13 -9.07
N PHE A 251 8.21 15.02 -8.34
CA PHE A 251 7.38 14.78 -7.17
C PHE A 251 8.21 14.74 -5.90
N ASP A 252 7.71 15.42 -4.87
CA ASP A 252 8.24 15.35 -3.52
C ASP A 252 7.07 15.37 -2.52
N THR A 253 7.38 15.20 -1.24
CA THR A 253 6.39 15.14 -0.19
C THR A 253 6.77 15.94 1.04
N TYR A 254 5.78 16.63 1.62
CA TYR A 254 5.88 17.22 2.95
C TYR A 254 5.19 16.31 3.98
N THR A 255 5.66 16.33 5.22
CA THR A 255 5.12 15.50 6.31
C THR A 255 4.26 16.33 7.26
N ILE A 256 2.95 16.10 7.23
CA ILE A 256 1.97 16.78 8.10
C ILE A 256 2.31 16.53 9.57
N ALA A 257 2.70 15.29 9.92
CA ALA A 257 3.03 14.91 11.28
C ALA A 257 4.26 15.65 11.85
N TYR A 258 5.14 16.18 11.00
CA TYR A 258 6.31 16.95 11.42
C TYR A 258 6.04 18.46 11.44
N GLY A 259 4.82 18.89 11.10
CA GLY A 259 4.47 20.30 10.98
C GLY A 259 5.02 20.94 9.71
N ASP A 260 5.38 20.14 8.70
CA ASP A 260 5.89 20.68 7.44
C ASP A 260 4.83 21.53 6.73
N THR A 261 5.33 22.57 6.08
CA THR A 261 4.66 23.37 5.07
C THR A 261 5.03 22.87 3.67
N LEU A 262 4.31 23.36 2.65
CA LEU A 262 4.62 23.06 1.25
C LEU A 262 6.01 23.56 0.80
N ALA A 263 6.62 24.50 1.52
CA ALA A 263 7.93 25.05 1.18
C ALA A 263 9.10 24.19 1.71
N ASP A 264 8.88 23.39 2.74
CA ASP A 264 9.97 22.69 3.43
C ASP A 264 10.68 21.63 2.57
N PRO A 265 10.00 20.86 1.69
CA PRO A 265 10.69 19.95 0.79
C PRO A 265 11.71 20.64 -0.13
N ALA A 266 11.35 21.80 -0.69
CA ALA A 266 12.27 22.60 -1.52
C ALA A 266 13.46 23.13 -0.70
N ALA A 267 13.22 23.52 0.56
CA ALA A 267 14.28 23.97 1.46
C ALA A 267 15.27 22.82 1.77
N ARG A 268 14.76 21.61 2.03
CA ARG A 268 15.61 20.42 2.25
C ARG A 268 16.40 20.05 1.00
N MET A 269 15.82 20.17 -0.19
CA MET A 269 16.56 20.01 -1.44
C MET A 269 17.69 21.05 -1.59
N ALA A 270 17.48 22.28 -1.11
CA ALA A 270 18.52 23.31 -1.12
C ALA A 270 19.65 23.04 -0.10
N GLU A 271 19.40 22.29 0.97
CA GLU A 271 20.44 21.80 1.88
C GLU A 271 21.34 20.74 1.22
N VAL A 272 20.77 19.90 0.35
CA VAL A 272 21.51 18.93 -0.48
C VAL A 272 22.37 19.66 -1.52
N PHE A 273 21.74 20.54 -2.31
CA PHE A 273 22.41 21.32 -3.34
C PHE A 273 21.68 22.66 -3.55
N PRO A 274 22.28 23.82 -3.19
CA PRO A 274 21.56 25.10 -3.16
C PRO A 274 20.91 25.53 -4.48
N ALA A 275 21.49 25.17 -5.63
CA ALA A 275 20.99 25.53 -6.95
C ALA A 275 20.22 24.39 -7.65
N TRP A 276 19.69 23.41 -6.90
CA TRP A 276 19.07 22.20 -7.46
C TRP A 276 17.94 22.50 -8.43
N CYS A 277 17.12 23.52 -8.11
CA CYS A 277 15.96 23.88 -8.91
C CYS A 277 16.39 24.44 -10.28
N GLU A 278 17.53 25.12 -10.37
CA GLU A 278 18.06 25.66 -11.63
C GLU A 278 18.60 24.55 -12.56
N MET A 279 18.90 23.37 -12.00
CA MET A 279 19.39 22.22 -12.76
C MET A 279 18.28 21.35 -13.34
N LEU A 280 17.04 21.51 -12.86
CA LEU A 280 15.91 20.66 -13.23
C LEU A 280 14.83 21.50 -13.91
N SER A 281 14.58 21.22 -15.19
CA SER A 281 13.62 21.96 -16.02
C SER A 281 12.23 21.99 -15.37
N ALA A 282 11.76 20.85 -14.87
CA ALA A 282 10.48 20.77 -14.16
C ALA A 282 10.42 21.66 -12.92
N CYS A 283 11.53 21.90 -12.20
CA CYS A 283 11.48 22.85 -11.08
C CYS A 283 11.37 24.30 -11.57
N VAL A 284 12.21 24.68 -12.54
CA VAL A 284 12.19 26.02 -13.16
C VAL A 284 10.81 26.35 -13.76
N GLU A 285 10.19 25.37 -14.40
CA GLU A 285 8.91 25.51 -15.11
C GLU A 285 7.68 25.34 -14.20
N GLY A 286 7.88 25.22 -12.88
CA GLY A 286 6.76 25.12 -11.92
C GLY A 286 6.08 23.74 -11.87
N ARG A 287 6.71 22.72 -12.43
CA ARG A 287 6.32 21.30 -12.41
C ARG A 287 6.97 20.50 -11.26
N TYR A 288 7.43 21.19 -10.21
CA TYR A 288 7.77 20.59 -8.92
C TYR A 288 6.51 20.48 -8.04
N ILE A 289 5.98 19.25 -7.94
CA ILE A 289 4.71 18.94 -7.31
C ILE A 289 4.98 18.33 -5.92
N VAL A 290 4.57 19.06 -4.89
CA VAL A 290 4.74 18.67 -3.49
C VAL A 290 3.40 18.17 -2.93
N LEU A 291 3.35 16.91 -2.51
CA LEU A 291 2.15 16.24 -2.02
C LEU A 291 2.27 15.90 -0.51
N PRO A 292 1.16 15.79 0.23
CA PRO A 292 1.20 15.30 1.60
C PRO A 292 1.64 13.83 1.61
N ARG A 293 2.77 13.53 2.28
CA ARG A 293 3.36 12.19 2.39
C ARG A 293 2.35 11.17 2.88
N GLU A 294 1.58 11.60 3.86
CA GLU A 294 0.51 10.89 4.55
C GLU A 294 -0.54 10.28 3.61
N TYR A 295 -0.84 10.92 2.49
CA TYR A 295 -1.78 10.39 1.50
C TYR A 295 -1.07 9.77 0.30
N ALA A 296 0.13 10.24 -0.02
CA ALA A 296 0.88 9.81 -1.21
C ALA A 296 1.39 8.36 -1.12
N GLY A 297 1.76 7.88 0.07
CA GLY A 297 2.40 6.57 0.23
C GLY A 297 1.46 5.38 0.41
N GLY A 298 0.18 5.61 0.71
CA GLY A 298 -0.75 4.56 1.13
C GLY A 298 -1.59 3.94 0.00
N PHE A 299 -2.36 2.90 0.35
CA PHE A 299 -3.19 2.11 -0.57
C PHE A 299 -4.65 1.98 -0.11
N SER A 300 -5.08 2.75 0.89
CA SER A 300 -6.53 2.91 1.10
C SER A 300 -7.12 3.71 -0.06
N PHE A 301 -8.38 3.45 -0.40
CA PHE A 301 -9.06 4.19 -1.45
C PHE A 301 -9.21 5.68 -1.12
N ALA A 302 -9.29 6.05 0.16
CA ALA A 302 -9.26 7.46 0.58
C ALA A 302 -7.92 8.13 0.23
N GLU A 303 -6.80 7.48 0.50
CA GLU A 303 -5.45 7.96 0.12
C GLU A 303 -5.27 8.00 -1.40
N LEU A 304 -5.67 6.92 -2.09
CA LEU A 304 -5.52 6.80 -3.54
C LEU A 304 -6.36 7.84 -4.29
N ASN A 305 -7.64 8.00 -3.95
CA ASN A 305 -8.48 9.03 -4.60
C ASN A 305 -7.98 10.44 -4.31
N THR A 306 -7.52 10.71 -3.07
CA THR A 306 -6.91 12.00 -2.72
C THR A 306 -5.68 12.26 -3.58
N THR A 307 -4.80 11.28 -3.71
CA THR A 307 -3.56 11.39 -4.49
C THR A 307 -3.85 11.58 -5.97
N VAL A 308 -4.80 10.83 -6.56
CA VAL A 308 -5.21 11.04 -7.96
C VAL A 308 -5.68 12.48 -8.16
N HIS A 309 -6.59 12.98 -7.33
CA HIS A 309 -7.12 14.32 -7.51
C HIS A 309 -6.06 15.42 -7.36
N LEU A 310 -5.16 15.29 -6.38
CA LEU A 310 -4.05 16.23 -6.21
C LEU A 310 -3.10 16.18 -7.40
N ALA A 311 -2.57 15.00 -7.75
CA ALA A 311 -1.65 14.84 -8.86
C ALA A 311 -2.25 15.35 -10.17
N THR A 312 -3.49 14.96 -10.49
CA THR A 312 -4.17 15.39 -11.71
C THR A 312 -4.32 16.91 -11.78
N THR A 313 -4.75 17.54 -10.68
CA THR A 313 -4.95 19.01 -10.66
C THR A 313 -3.63 19.77 -10.79
N HIS A 314 -2.55 19.27 -10.17
CA HIS A 314 -1.24 19.89 -10.27
C HIS A 314 -0.62 19.72 -11.66
N MET A 315 -0.71 18.53 -12.25
CA MET A 315 -0.20 18.27 -13.61
C MET A 315 -0.99 19.05 -14.66
N ALA A 316 -2.33 19.10 -14.58
CA ALA A 316 -3.17 19.81 -15.55
C ALA A 316 -2.88 21.32 -15.65
N ARG A 317 -2.39 21.93 -14.57
CA ARG A 317 -2.03 23.35 -14.54
C ARG A 317 -0.68 23.65 -15.19
N ASN A 318 0.17 22.65 -15.31
CA ASN A 318 1.56 22.80 -15.71
C ASN A 318 1.94 21.67 -16.68
N LEU A 319 1.11 21.39 -17.68
CA LEU A 319 1.49 20.45 -18.74
C LEU A 319 2.66 21.05 -19.54
N PRO A 320 3.62 20.24 -19.99
CA PRO A 320 4.59 20.66 -20.99
C PRO A 320 3.88 21.13 -22.27
N ASP A 321 4.39 22.21 -22.90
CA ASP A 321 3.91 22.71 -24.20
C ASP A 321 4.27 21.77 -25.35
#